data_AF-A0A180F2N1-F1
#
_entry.id   AF-A0A180F2N1-F1
#
_cell.length_a   1.000
_cell.length_b   1.000
_cell.length_c   1.000
_cell.angle_alpha   90.00
_cell.angle_beta   90.00
_cell.angle_gamma   90.00
#
_symmetry.space_group_name_H-M   'P 1'
#
loop_
_entity.id
_entity.type
_entity.pdbx_description
1 polymer ?
#
loop_
_entity_poly.entity_id
_entity_poly.type
_entity_poly.pdbx_seq_one_letter_code
_entity_poly.pdbx_strand_id
1 'polypeptide(L)'
;MKLIKSEGMSRKSIDTCLKEMDKILKKNNKGINRFKLSVRQYLERERDKLANKKSVWNASSDIIESLFGCCKFRRSRNPLHGVTACVLILPLPTRTGDRGHPSAVGFKRCLEGVFMKDLESWTKDNPTDNLAVKRRKKLAG
;
A
#
# COMPACT_ATOMS: atom_id res chain seq x y z
N MET A 1 -19.08 1.67 3.16
CA MET A 1 -17.73 2.25 3.07
C MET A 1 -16.85 1.97 4.29
N LYS A 2 -17.35 2.04 5.54
CA LYS A 2 -16.53 1.73 6.75
C LYS A 2 -15.76 0.40 6.63
N LEU A 3 -16.42 -0.65 6.16
CA LEU A 3 -15.80 -1.97 5.93
C LEU A 3 -14.58 -1.93 4.99
N ILE A 4 -14.70 -1.27 3.85
CA ILE A 4 -13.60 -1.13 2.89
C ILE A 4 -12.45 -0.30 3.47
N LYS A 5 -12.77 0.71 4.30
CA LYS A 5 -11.75 1.54 4.95
C LYS A 5 -10.93 0.71 5.96
N SER A 6 -11.56 -0.16 6.73
CA SER A 6 -10.89 -0.96 7.78
C SER A 6 -10.25 -2.23 7.26
N GLU A 7 -10.91 -2.97 6.37
CA GLU A 7 -10.46 -4.29 5.89
C GLU A 7 -9.81 -4.25 4.50
N GLY A 8 -9.82 -3.10 3.84
CA GLY A 8 -9.38 -2.95 2.45
C GLY A 8 -10.43 -3.41 1.43
N MET A 9 -10.12 -3.19 0.15
CA MET A 9 -10.86 -3.68 -1.00
C MET A 9 -10.45 -5.11 -1.31
N SER A 10 -11.29 -6.06 -0.91
CA SER A 10 -11.23 -7.47 -1.27
C SER A 10 -12.53 -7.85 -1.97
N ARG A 11 -12.57 -8.98 -2.68
CA ARG A 11 -13.83 -9.47 -3.27
C ARG A 11 -14.93 -9.60 -2.22
N LYS A 12 -14.59 -10.09 -1.03
CA LYS A 12 -15.55 -10.26 0.09
C LYS A 12 -16.09 -8.91 0.59
N SER A 13 -15.22 -7.94 0.84
CA SER A 13 -15.63 -6.62 1.37
C SER A 13 -16.39 -5.80 0.33
N ILE A 14 -16.00 -5.90 -0.95
CA ILE A 14 -16.73 -5.28 -2.07
C ILE A 14 -18.12 -5.92 -2.24
N ASP A 15 -18.22 -7.26 -2.28
CA ASP A 15 -19.50 -7.96 -2.43
C ASP A 15 -20.47 -7.63 -1.30
N THR A 16 -19.95 -7.51 -0.08
CA THR A 16 -20.73 -7.06 1.09
C THR A 16 -21.23 -5.63 0.91
N CYS A 17 -20.36 -4.72 0.44
CA CYS A 17 -20.77 -3.34 0.17
C CYS A 17 -21.81 -3.25 -0.97
N LEU A 18 -21.67 -4.03 -2.04
CA LEU A 18 -22.63 -4.05 -3.15
C LEU A 18 -24.02 -4.50 -2.67
N LYS A 19 -24.10 -5.55 -1.85
CA LYS A 19 -25.37 -6.00 -1.25
C LYS A 19 -26.06 -4.91 -0.43
N GLU A 20 -25.30 -4.15 0.36
CA GLU A 20 -25.85 -3.02 1.11
C GLU A 20 -26.29 -1.87 0.19
N MET A 21 -25.54 -1.60 -0.88
CA MET A 21 -25.91 -0.58 -1.88
C MET A 21 -27.21 -0.95 -2.60
N ASP A 22 -27.41 -2.23 -2.94
CA ASP A 22 -28.66 -2.69 -3.56
C ASP A 22 -29.86 -2.49 -2.63
N LYS A 23 -29.71 -2.72 -1.32
CA LYS A 23 -30.75 -2.40 -0.32
C LYS A 23 -31.06 -0.90 -0.26
N ILE A 24 -30.03 -0.05 -0.36
CA ILE A 24 -30.17 1.41 -0.33
C ILE A 24 -30.78 1.96 -1.63
N LEU A 25 -30.52 1.32 -2.77
CA LEU A 25 -31.10 1.66 -4.08
C LEU A 25 -32.60 1.33 -4.15
N LYS A 26 -33.03 0.24 -3.50
CA LYS A 26 -34.47 -0.10 -3.39
C LYS A 26 -35.29 0.95 -2.63
N LYS A 27 -34.65 1.75 -1.75
CA LYS A 27 -35.33 2.86 -1.07
C LYS A 27 -35.46 4.05 -2.03
N ASN A 28 -36.71 4.42 -2.33
CA ASN A 28 -37.06 5.43 -3.33
C ASN A 28 -36.66 6.84 -2.88
N ASN A 29 -35.40 7.20 -3.10
CA ASN A 29 -34.86 8.53 -2.82
C ASN A 29 -34.18 9.06 -4.09
N LYS A 30 -35.00 9.65 -4.97
CA LYS A 30 -34.63 10.02 -6.35
C LYS A 30 -33.42 10.97 -6.41
N GLY A 31 -33.28 11.88 -5.43
CA GLY A 31 -32.23 12.90 -5.42
C GLY A 31 -30.80 12.38 -5.34
N ILE A 32 -30.58 11.17 -4.79
CA ILE A 32 -29.24 10.59 -4.59
C ILE A 32 -29.03 9.36 -5.48
N ASN A 33 -30.01 8.99 -6.32
CA ASN A 33 -29.96 7.72 -7.05
C ASN A 33 -28.79 7.65 -8.04
N ARG A 34 -28.51 8.76 -8.75
CA ARG A 34 -27.35 8.88 -9.64
C ARG A 34 -26.04 8.65 -8.89
N PHE A 35 -25.88 9.25 -7.71
CA PHE A 35 -24.69 9.06 -6.89
C PHE A 35 -24.53 7.61 -6.43
N LYS A 36 -25.62 6.99 -5.95
CA LYS A 36 -25.61 5.57 -5.52
C LYS A 36 -25.18 4.65 -6.67
N LEU A 37 -25.70 4.87 -7.88
CA LEU A 37 -25.33 4.12 -9.07
C LEU A 37 -23.85 4.31 -9.44
N SER A 38 -23.34 5.54 -9.39
CA SER A 38 -21.91 5.81 -9.64
C SER A 38 -21.00 5.09 -8.65
N VAL A 39 -21.35 5.08 -7.36
CA VAL A 39 -20.57 4.35 -6.34
C VAL A 39 -20.64 2.84 -6.56
N ARG A 40 -21.81 2.30 -6.93
CA ARG A 40 -21.99 0.88 -7.27
C ARG A 40 -21.11 0.48 -8.46
N GLN A 41 -21.17 1.24 -9.55
CA GLN A 41 -20.34 1.01 -10.75
C GLN A 41 -18.85 1.12 -10.45
N TYR A 42 -18.44 2.05 -9.58
CA TYR A 42 -17.06 2.14 -9.12
C TYR A 42 -16.61 0.85 -8.41
N LEU A 43 -17.41 0.36 -7.46
CA LEU A 43 -17.10 -0.87 -6.74
C LEU A 43 -17.03 -2.11 -7.66
N GLU A 44 -17.91 -2.21 -8.65
CA GLU A 44 -17.85 -3.28 -9.66
C GLU A 44 -16.55 -3.21 -10.47
N ARG A 45 -16.18 -2.01 -10.98
CA ARG A 45 -14.91 -1.84 -11.71
C ARG A 45 -13.68 -2.19 -10.87
N GLU A 46 -13.66 -1.81 -9.60
CA GLU A 46 -12.53 -2.16 -8.72
C GLU A 46 -12.51 -3.66 -8.38
N ARG A 47 -13.67 -4.31 -8.28
CA ARG A 47 -13.78 -5.75 -8.09
C ARG A 47 -13.14 -6.52 -9.23
N ASP A 48 -13.37 -6.08 -10.47
CA ASP A 48 -12.90 -6.76 -11.68
C ASP A 48 -11.38 -6.63 -11.87
N LYS A 49 -10.77 -5.58 -11.33
CA LYS A 49 -9.31 -5.39 -11.34
C LYS A 49 -8.57 -6.27 -10.32
N LEU A 50 -9.26 -6.86 -9.34
CA LEU A 50 -8.64 -7.72 -8.34
C LEU A 50 -8.13 -9.02 -8.98
N ALA A 51 -6.80 -9.14 -9.05
CA ALA A 51 -6.10 -10.23 -9.73
C ALA A 51 -6.46 -11.63 -9.20
N ASN A 52 -6.81 -11.79 -7.92
CA ASN A 52 -7.19 -13.09 -7.35
C ASN A 52 -8.19 -12.97 -6.19
N LYS A 53 -8.78 -14.09 -5.75
CA LYS A 53 -9.76 -14.09 -4.63
C LYS A 53 -9.14 -13.66 -3.28
N LYS A 54 -7.82 -13.74 -3.14
CA LYS A 54 -7.08 -13.42 -1.91
C LYS A 54 -6.53 -11.99 -1.90
N SER A 55 -6.61 -11.25 -3.00
CA SER A 55 -6.02 -9.92 -3.09
C SER A 55 -6.86 -8.94 -2.27
N VAL A 56 -6.15 -8.14 -1.49
CA VAL A 56 -6.72 -7.05 -0.69
C VAL A 56 -5.93 -5.80 -1.03
N TRP A 57 -6.62 -4.75 -1.49
CA TRP A 57 -6.03 -3.45 -1.77
C TRP A 57 -6.36 -2.46 -0.66
N ASN A 58 -5.38 -1.67 -0.26
CA ASN A 58 -5.61 -0.58 0.69
C ASN A 58 -6.46 0.51 0.02
N ALA A 59 -7.55 0.90 0.68
CA ALA A 59 -8.53 1.85 0.16
C ALA A 59 -8.58 3.17 0.94
N SER A 60 -7.65 3.37 1.88
CA SER A 60 -7.64 4.51 2.79
C SER A 60 -6.30 5.23 2.71
N SER A 61 -6.34 6.55 2.44
CA SER A 61 -5.16 7.41 2.51
C SER A 61 -4.52 7.35 3.89
N ASP A 62 -5.31 7.34 4.98
CA ASP A 62 -4.79 7.27 6.35
C ASP A 62 -3.89 6.04 6.57
N ILE A 63 -4.24 4.89 5.96
CA ILE A 63 -3.46 3.65 6.06
C ILE A 63 -2.17 3.79 5.25
N ILE A 64 -2.25 4.38 4.05
CA ILE A 64 -1.09 4.65 3.20
C ILE A 64 -0.16 5.65 3.92
N GLU A 65 -0.68 6.74 4.45
CA GLU A 65 0.07 7.76 5.17
C GLU A 65 0.70 7.22 6.44
N SER A 66 -0.01 6.39 7.22
CA SER A 66 0.55 5.71 8.37
C SER A 66 1.73 4.81 7.96
N LEU A 67 1.57 4.04 6.88
CA LEU A 67 2.62 3.17 6.35
C LEU A 67 3.86 3.96 5.91
N PHE A 68 3.64 5.02 5.13
CA PHE A 68 4.71 5.91 4.68
C PHE A 68 5.28 6.78 5.80
N GLY A 69 4.53 7.00 6.88
CA GLY A 69 4.95 7.76 8.06
C GLY A 69 6.17 7.13 8.72
N CYS A 70 6.19 5.81 8.86
CA CYS A 70 7.36 5.07 9.36
C CYS A 70 8.60 5.30 8.49
N CYS A 71 8.45 5.22 7.16
CA CYS A 71 9.54 5.48 6.23
C CYS A 71 10.00 6.95 6.26
N LYS A 72 9.07 7.91 6.35
CA LYS A 72 9.37 9.35 6.45
C LYS A 72 10.15 9.66 7.73
N PHE A 73 9.77 9.06 8.85
CA PHE A 73 10.45 9.25 10.13
C PHE A 73 11.91 8.77 10.09
N ARG A 74 12.18 7.66 9.39
CA ARG A 74 13.52 7.07 9.27
C ARG A 74 14.36 7.62 8.12
N ARG A 75 13.78 8.41 7.22
CA ARG A 75 14.48 9.00 6.08
C ARG A 75 15.39 10.15 6.53
N SER A 76 16.49 10.35 5.81
CA SER A 76 17.36 11.53 5.97
C SER A 76 16.55 12.83 5.82
N ARG A 77 16.74 13.76 6.77
CA ARG A 77 16.16 15.12 6.71
C ARG A 77 16.77 15.97 5.59
N ASN A 78 17.92 15.57 5.06
CA ASN A 78 18.55 16.30 3.97
C ASN A 78 17.80 15.99 2.65
N PRO A 79 17.19 17.01 2.02
CA PRO A 79 16.33 16.83 0.84
C PRO A 79 17.10 16.26 -0.37
N LEU A 80 18.42 16.42 -0.41
CA LEU A 80 19.27 15.93 -1.49
C LEU A 80 19.30 14.40 -1.58
N HIS A 81 18.95 13.68 -0.52
CA HIS A 81 19.02 12.23 -0.48
C HIS A 81 17.85 11.52 -1.18
N GLY A 82 16.80 12.23 -1.62
CA GLY A 82 15.73 11.63 -2.42
C GLY A 82 15.15 10.33 -1.80
N VAL A 83 14.72 9.40 -2.65
CA VAL A 83 14.36 8.04 -2.22
C VAL A 83 15.65 7.22 -2.04
N THR A 84 15.77 6.54 -0.91
CA THR A 84 16.92 5.67 -0.58
C THR A 84 16.44 4.25 -0.28
N ALA A 85 17.38 3.32 -0.08
CA ALA A 85 17.09 1.95 0.34
C ALA A 85 16.29 1.85 1.67
N CYS A 86 16.17 2.93 2.45
CA CYS A 86 15.27 3.01 3.61
C CYS A 86 13.80 2.69 3.25
N VAL A 87 13.41 2.80 1.98
CA VAL A 87 12.08 2.41 1.50
C VAL A 87 11.78 0.91 1.72
N LEU A 88 12.81 0.06 1.83
CA LEU A 88 12.67 -1.37 2.12
C LEU A 88 12.08 -1.66 3.51
N ILE A 89 11.92 -0.64 4.35
CA ILE A 89 11.22 -0.74 5.64
C ILE A 89 9.70 -0.78 5.46
N LEU A 90 9.15 -0.23 4.36
CA LEU A 90 7.71 -0.13 4.12
C LEU A 90 6.94 -1.45 4.22
N PRO A 91 7.46 -2.61 3.77
CA PRO A 91 6.72 -3.86 3.90
C PRO A 91 6.63 -4.37 5.35
N LEU A 92 7.51 -3.93 6.25
CA LEU A 92 7.57 -4.47 7.62
C LEU A 92 6.26 -4.28 8.37
N PRO A 93 5.68 -3.06 8.49
CA PRO A 93 4.41 -2.87 9.21
C PRO A 93 3.22 -3.63 8.63
N THR A 94 3.25 -3.97 7.33
CA THR A 94 2.16 -4.73 6.69
C THR A 94 2.27 -6.24 6.87
N ARG A 95 3.46 -6.73 7.27
CA ARG A 95 3.74 -8.17 7.32
C ARG A 95 4.12 -8.65 8.72
N THR A 96 4.54 -7.75 9.61
CA THR A 96 4.57 -8.01 11.05
C THR A 96 3.14 -8.18 11.52
N GLY A 97 2.80 -9.37 12.00
CA GLY A 97 1.49 -9.62 12.58
C GLY A 97 1.26 -8.75 13.83
N ASP A 98 0.01 -8.62 14.26
CA ASP A 98 -0.35 -7.85 15.44
C ASP A 98 -0.28 -8.71 16.72
N ARG A 99 -0.67 -8.14 17.87
CA ARG A 99 -0.66 -8.83 19.17
C ARG A 99 -1.53 -10.10 19.21
N GLY A 100 -2.47 -10.30 18.28
CA GLY A 100 -3.35 -11.47 18.18
C GLY A 100 -3.07 -12.39 16.99
N HIS A 101 -2.25 -11.95 16.03
CA HIS A 101 -1.93 -12.70 14.81
C HIS A 101 -0.42 -12.80 14.63
N PRO A 102 0.18 -14.00 14.70
CA PRO A 102 1.61 -14.16 14.46
C PRO A 102 1.99 -13.67 13.07
N SER A 103 3.15 -13.01 12.96
CA SER A 103 3.69 -12.66 11.64
C SER A 103 3.91 -13.92 10.81
N ALA A 104 3.37 -13.95 9.59
CA ALA A 104 3.69 -14.98 8.61
C ALA A 104 5.10 -14.82 8.02
N VAL A 105 5.87 -13.82 8.46
CA VAL A 105 7.23 -13.57 7.99
C VAL A 105 8.20 -14.44 8.78
N GLY A 106 8.88 -15.34 8.08
CA GLY A 106 10.04 -16.04 8.62
C GLY A 106 11.25 -15.12 8.71
N PHE A 107 11.25 -14.17 9.67
CA PHE A 107 12.29 -13.14 9.79
C PHE A 107 13.70 -13.71 9.77
N LYS A 108 13.95 -14.77 10.54
CA LYS A 108 15.25 -15.47 10.58
C LYS A 108 15.68 -15.92 9.18
N ARG A 109 14.81 -16.67 8.48
CA ARG A 109 15.07 -17.16 7.13
C ARG A 109 15.27 -16.02 6.12
N CYS A 110 14.51 -14.94 6.24
CA CYS A 110 14.67 -13.78 5.36
C CYS A 110 16.00 -13.06 5.60
N LEU A 111 16.42 -12.90 6.86
CA LEU A 111 17.69 -12.25 7.20
C LEU A 111 18.90 -13.12 6.82
N GLU A 112 18.79 -14.44 6.98
CA GLU A 112 19.84 -15.39 6.57
C GLU A 112 19.95 -15.54 5.05
N GLY A 113 18.85 -15.33 4.32
CA GLY A 113 18.78 -15.52 2.87
C GLY A 113 19.08 -14.28 2.04
N VAL A 114 19.25 -13.11 2.65
CA VAL A 114 19.54 -11.84 1.96
C VAL A 114 20.95 -11.40 2.30
N PHE A 115 21.82 -11.33 1.30
CA PHE A 115 23.19 -10.89 1.44
C PHE A 115 23.35 -9.41 1.08
N MET A 116 24.46 -8.80 1.52
CA MET A 116 24.78 -7.40 1.19
C MET A 116 24.83 -7.16 -0.33
N LYS A 117 25.35 -8.13 -1.11
CA LYS A 117 25.37 -8.06 -2.58
C LYS A 117 23.96 -7.93 -3.19
N ASP A 118 22.94 -8.52 -2.56
CA ASP A 118 21.56 -8.48 -3.06
C ASP A 118 20.99 -7.08 -2.83
N LEU A 119 21.33 -6.46 -1.70
CA LEU A 119 20.98 -5.06 -1.40
C LEU A 119 21.69 -4.09 -2.33
N GLU A 120 22.96 -4.33 -2.65
CA GLU A 120 23.73 -3.52 -3.60
C GLU A 120 23.14 -3.59 -5.01
N SER A 121 22.85 -4.81 -5.49
CA SER A 121 22.18 -5.01 -6.78
C SER A 121 20.83 -4.31 -6.80
N TRP A 122 19.99 -4.52 -5.77
CA TRP A 122 18.69 -3.86 -5.68
C TRP A 122 18.82 -2.33 -5.68
N THR A 123 19.81 -1.78 -4.96
CA THR A 123 20.05 -0.33 -4.87
C THR A 123 20.61 0.26 -6.17
N LYS A 124 21.22 -0.56 -7.04
CA LYS A 124 21.65 -0.13 -8.37
C LYS A 124 20.47 -0.04 -9.35
N ASP A 125 19.53 -0.98 -9.25
CA ASP A 125 18.48 -1.17 -10.26
C ASP A 125 17.18 -0.40 -9.98
N ASN A 126 16.89 -0.06 -8.71
CA ASN A 126 15.57 0.47 -8.32
C ASN A 126 15.53 1.97 -7.99
N PRO A 127 16.35 2.50 -7.07
CA PRO A 127 16.30 3.91 -6.73
C PRO A 127 16.97 4.77 -7.81
N THR A 128 16.28 5.82 -8.23
CA THR A 128 16.87 6.84 -9.09
C THR A 128 18.00 7.59 -8.38
N ASP A 129 19.06 7.92 -9.11
CA ASP A 129 20.17 8.75 -8.63
C ASP A 129 19.66 10.04 -7.96
N ASN A 130 19.94 10.19 -6.67
CA ASN A 130 19.58 11.38 -5.90
C ASN A 130 20.60 12.52 -6.10
N LEU A 131 20.20 13.74 -5.74
CA LEU A 131 21.04 14.93 -5.93
C LEU A 131 22.36 14.87 -5.14
N ALA A 132 22.36 14.21 -3.97
CA ALA A 132 23.58 14.03 -3.20
C ALA A 132 24.60 13.16 -3.94
N VAL A 133 24.17 12.08 -4.59
CA VAL A 133 25.02 11.22 -5.42
C VAL A 133 25.52 11.98 -6.65
N LYS A 134 24.63 12.69 -7.36
CA LYS A 134 25.01 13.48 -8.54
C LYS A 134 26.07 14.54 -8.23
N ARG A 135 25.92 15.26 -7.11
CA ARG A 135 26.91 16.24 -6.66
C ARG A 135 28.26 15.60 -6.35
N ARG A 136 28.25 14.45 -5.66
CA ARG A 136 29.49 13.73 -5.33
C ARG A 136 30.23 13.26 -6.58
N LYS A 137 29.51 12.70 -7.56
CA LYS A 137 30.08 12.29 -8.85
C LYS A 137 30.72 13.48 -9.60
N LYS A 138 30.08 14.65 -9.58
CA LYS A 138 30.60 15.87 -10.23
C LYS A 138 31.82 16.48 -9.54
N LEU A 139 31.97 16.30 -8.23
CA LEU A 139 33.10 16.82 -7.46
C LEU A 139 34.30 15.86 -7.40
N ALA A 140 34.10 14.60 -7.77
CA ALA A 140 35.13 13.54 -7.75
C ALA A 140 35.79 13.31 -9.13
N GLY A 141 35.34 14.01 -10.18
CA GLY A 141 35.96 14.07 -11.49
C GLY A 141 36.39 15.49 -11.80
#